data_AF-A0A353BCC3-F1
#
_entry.id   AF-A0A353BCC3-F1
#
_cell.length_a   1.000
_cell.length_b   1.000
_cell.length_c   1.000
_cell.angle_alpha   90.00
_cell.angle_beta   90.00
_cell.angle_gamma   90.00
#
_symmetry.space_group_name_H-M   'P 1'
#
loop_
_entity.id
_entity.type
_entity.pdbx_description
1 polymer ?
#
loop_
_entity_poly.entity_id
_entity_poly.type
_entity_poly.pdbx_seq_one_letter_code
_entity_poly.pdbx_strand_id
1 'polypeptide(L)'
;MGDQAMFELDAAIANWKNQLTLDADIADRQVEELEMHVRDAIEVYTAKGLTDREAFIVATQMLGDGSVLKQEFRKVHGSAGTATVVYWGLVGFIGGKAIETVIAGISRSASTTSALSGLSGSVAGFMGVLAMILCWSAVLLFLWRRSFLHTVRSQPGYLPRTWLAMLVIAIIIGSAVNTAAQIGHAQISAATDVGTSVLWLGIGNAAVQVGVFVLGLGLLVVIAQKSQPRVSP
;
A
#
# COMPACT_ATOMS: atom_id res chain seq x y z
N MET A 1 50.26 8.87 38.79
CA MET A 1 49.07 8.50 39.57
C MET A 1 48.27 9.76 39.82
N GLY A 2 47.23 9.99 39.03
CA GLY A 2 46.45 11.23 39.09
C GLY A 2 45.67 11.44 37.80
N ASP A 3 44.51 10.79 37.71
CA ASP A 3 43.26 11.42 37.23
C ASP A 3 42.05 10.48 37.49
N GLN A 4 41.99 9.92 38.71
CA GLN A 4 40.80 9.20 39.21
C GLN A 4 39.78 10.22 39.74
N ALA A 5 39.36 11.18 38.91
CA ALA A 5 38.04 11.75 39.10
C ALA A 5 37.06 10.58 38.89
N MET A 6 36.52 10.07 40.00
CA MET A 6 35.64 8.90 40.09
C MET A 6 34.66 8.90 38.92
N PHE A 7 34.92 8.07 37.91
CA PHE A 7 34.08 8.01 36.73
C PHE A 7 32.80 7.28 37.14
N GLU A 8 31.70 8.03 37.23
CA GLU A 8 30.39 7.51 37.57
C GLU A 8 29.80 6.78 36.35
N LEU A 9 30.09 5.48 36.25
CA LEU A 9 29.67 4.63 35.13
C LEU A 9 28.15 4.69 34.91
N ASP A 10 27.36 4.64 35.98
CA ASP A 10 25.90 4.70 35.87
C ASP A 10 25.40 6.06 35.36
N ALA A 11 26.06 7.16 35.73
CA ALA A 11 25.73 8.48 35.20
C ALA A 11 26.08 8.59 33.70
N ALA A 12 27.20 7.98 33.29
CA ALA A 12 27.60 7.94 31.89
C ALA A 12 26.64 7.11 31.03
N ILE A 13 26.19 5.94 31.53
CA ILE A 13 25.19 5.10 30.87
C ILE A 13 23.84 5.83 30.78
N ALA A 14 23.39 6.48 31.85
CA ALA A 14 22.14 7.25 31.83
C ALA A 14 22.17 8.39 30.80
N ASN A 15 23.29 9.12 30.71
CA ASN A 15 23.46 10.18 29.73
C ASN A 15 23.47 9.65 28.28
N TRP A 16 24.15 8.53 28.05
CA TRP A 16 24.17 7.85 26.75
C TRP A 16 22.77 7.39 26.32
N LYS A 17 21.98 6.79 27.23
CA LYS A 17 20.58 6.43 26.95
C LYS A 17 19.74 7.63 26.53
N ASN A 18 19.86 8.73 27.28
CA ASN A 18 19.13 9.96 26.96
C ASN A 18 19.49 10.49 25.57
N GLN A 19 20.78 10.44 25.19
CA GLN A 19 21.22 10.84 23.85
C GLN A 19 20.66 9.92 22.76
N LEU A 20 20.63 8.60 22.98
CA LEU A 20 20.01 7.66 22.03
C LEU A 20 18.51 7.90 21.86
N THR A 21 17.77 8.15 22.95
CA THR A 21 16.33 8.43 22.86
C THR A 21 16.08 9.74 22.10
N LEU A 22 16.88 10.78 22.33
CA LEU A 22 16.74 12.09 21.67
C LEU A 22 17.15 12.06 20.18
N ASP A 23 18.27 11.43 19.84
CA ASP A 23 18.84 11.49 18.50
C ASP A 23 18.27 10.40 17.56
N ALA A 24 17.98 9.22 18.10
CA ALA A 24 17.67 8.04 17.30
C ALA A 24 16.18 7.69 17.24
N ASP A 25 15.30 8.34 18.01
CA ASP A 25 13.85 8.03 18.06
C ASP A 25 13.61 6.52 18.27
N ILE A 26 14.43 5.92 19.15
CA ILE A 26 14.40 4.49 19.49
C ILE A 26 13.43 4.29 20.65
N ALA A 27 12.58 3.27 20.55
CA ALA A 27 11.60 2.96 21.59
C ALA A 27 12.29 2.54 22.91
N ASP A 28 11.71 2.91 24.05
CA ASP A 28 12.30 2.69 25.39
C ASP A 28 12.76 1.24 25.63
N ARG A 29 11.97 0.24 25.19
CA ARG A 29 12.32 -1.19 25.30
C ARG A 29 13.62 -1.54 24.55
N GLN A 30 13.87 -0.93 23.40
CA GLN A 30 15.07 -1.19 22.61
C GLN A 30 16.30 -0.52 23.24
N VAL A 31 16.11 0.62 23.89
CA VAL A 31 17.16 1.29 24.67
C VAL A 31 17.54 0.44 25.90
N GLU A 32 16.59 -0.21 26.56
CA GLU A 32 16.86 -1.15 27.66
C GLU A 32 17.66 -2.38 27.20
N GLU A 33 17.34 -2.94 26.04
CA GLU A 33 18.09 -4.06 25.45
C GLU A 33 19.53 -3.66 25.09
N LEU A 34 19.71 -2.49 24.48
CA LEU A 34 21.03 -1.95 24.18
C LEU A 34 21.83 -1.64 25.45
N GLU A 35 21.20 -1.13 26.51
CA GLU A 35 21.86 -0.94 27.80
C GLU A 35 22.42 -2.25 28.36
N MET A 36 21.63 -3.32 28.32
CA MET A 36 22.06 -4.64 28.78
C MET A 36 23.31 -5.10 28.02
N HIS A 37 23.32 -4.97 26.69
CA HIS A 37 24.49 -5.29 25.87
C HIS A 37 25.71 -4.43 26.18
N VAL A 38 25.53 -3.13 26.45
CA VAL A 38 26.63 -2.25 26.86
C VAL A 38 27.20 -2.68 28.20
N ARG A 39 26.36 -2.99 29.19
CA ARG A 39 26.79 -3.45 30.51
C ARG A 39 27.54 -4.77 30.44
N ASP A 40 27.03 -5.74 29.69
CA ASP A 40 27.71 -7.02 29.45
C ASP A 40 29.09 -6.80 28.79
N ALA A 41 29.17 -5.90 27.80
CA ALA A 41 30.44 -5.58 27.15
C ALA A 41 31.44 -4.90 28.08
N ILE A 42 30.97 -3.99 28.95
CA ILE A 42 31.82 -3.33 29.95
C ILE A 42 32.40 -4.36 30.91
N GLU A 43 31.59 -5.29 31.44
CA GLU A 43 32.08 -6.35 32.33
C GLU A 43 33.20 -7.18 31.66
N VAL A 44 33.02 -7.53 30.39
CA VAL A 44 34.02 -8.26 29.60
C VAL A 44 35.32 -7.45 29.42
N TYR A 45 35.24 -6.13 29.22
CA TYR A 45 36.42 -5.28 29.04
C TYR A 45 37.13 -4.96 30.36
N THR A 46 36.39 -4.73 31.43
CA THR A 46 36.95 -4.54 32.77
C THR A 46 37.64 -5.82 33.24
N ALA A 47 37.08 -7.00 32.95
CA ALA A 47 37.75 -8.28 33.21
C ALA A 47 39.06 -8.47 32.42
N LYS A 48 39.22 -7.77 31.30
CA LYS A 48 40.45 -7.74 30.49
C LYS A 48 41.45 -6.66 30.93
N GLY A 49 41.15 -5.93 32.01
CA GLY A 49 42.04 -4.94 32.62
C GLY A 49 41.84 -3.51 32.13
N LEU A 50 40.77 -3.20 31.40
CA LEU A 50 40.40 -1.82 31.10
C LEU A 50 39.78 -1.15 32.33
N THR A 51 39.96 0.16 32.46
CA THR A 51 39.20 0.95 33.44
C THR A 51 37.75 1.12 33.00
N ASP A 52 36.82 1.37 33.93
CA ASP A 52 35.39 1.54 33.62
C ASP A 52 35.13 2.62 32.55
N ARG A 53 35.94 3.69 32.57
CA ARG A 53 35.88 4.75 31.55
C ARG A 53 36.28 4.23 30.17
N GLU A 54 37.36 3.47 30.07
CA GLU A 54 37.85 2.92 28.81
C GLU A 54 36.92 1.82 28.29
N ALA A 55 36.44 0.95 29.17
CA ALA A 55 35.47 -0.09 28.86
C ALA A 55 34.16 0.51 28.31
N PHE A 56 33.65 1.58 28.91
CA PHE A 56 32.47 2.30 28.46
C PHE A 56 32.65 2.93 27.07
N ILE A 57 33.79 3.58 26.81
CA ILE A 57 34.09 4.20 25.51
C ILE A 57 34.16 3.12 24.41
N VAL A 58 34.84 2.01 24.68
CA VAL A 58 34.97 0.92 23.70
C VAL A 58 33.63 0.24 23.44
N ALA A 59 32.85 -0.03 24.48
CA ALA A 59 31.53 -0.66 24.35
C ALA A 59 30.55 0.19 23.53
N THR A 60 30.51 1.51 23.78
CA THR A 60 29.63 2.43 23.05
C THR A 60 30.10 2.69 21.61
N GLN A 61 31.41 2.71 21.34
CA GLN A 61 31.94 2.83 19.98
C GLN A 61 31.66 1.59 19.11
N MET A 62 31.66 0.39 19.70
CA MET A 62 31.35 -0.87 19.00
C MET A 62 29.90 -0.94 18.52
N LEU A 63 28.97 -0.27 19.20
CA LEU A 63 27.59 -0.14 18.75
C LEU A 63 27.45 0.80 17.54
N GLY A 64 28.42 1.69 17.33
CA GLY A 64 28.43 2.65 16.23
C GLY A 64 27.72 3.96 16.56
N ASP A 65 27.93 4.96 15.70
CA ASP A 65 27.33 6.29 15.86
C ASP A 65 25.79 6.20 15.86
N GLY A 66 25.12 6.97 16.72
CA GLY A 66 23.66 6.94 16.89
C GLY A 66 22.90 7.17 15.57
N SER A 67 23.53 7.87 14.62
CA SER A 67 23.05 8.07 13.26
C SER A 67 23.00 6.78 12.42
N VAL A 68 23.99 5.90 12.56
CA VAL A 68 24.09 4.59 11.89
C VAL A 68 23.15 3.60 12.56
N LEU A 69 23.08 3.63 13.90
CA LEU A 69 22.15 2.81 14.68
C LEU A 69 20.69 3.12 14.28
N LYS A 70 20.34 4.40 14.16
CA LYS A 70 19.02 4.85 13.66
C LYS A 70 18.71 4.30 12.26
N GLN A 71 19.69 4.24 11.37
CA GLN A 71 19.48 3.72 10.02
C GLN A 71 19.20 2.21 10.03
N GLU A 72 19.93 1.43 10.82
CA GLU A 72 19.74 -0.01 10.94
C GLU A 72 18.46 -0.37 11.71
N PHE A 73 18.17 0.30 12.83
CA PHE A 73 16.92 0.09 13.58
C PHE A 73 15.70 0.48 12.74
N ARG A 74 15.77 1.54 11.92
CA ARG A 74 14.68 1.90 11.00
C ARG A 74 14.48 0.88 9.88
N LYS A 75 15.52 0.16 9.45
CA LYS A 75 15.36 -0.93 8.46
C LYS A 75 14.60 -2.12 9.05
N VAL A 76 14.82 -2.43 10.33
CA VAL A 76 14.24 -3.62 10.98
C VAL A 76 12.88 -3.31 11.63
N HIS A 77 12.72 -2.12 12.22
CA HIS A 77 11.55 -1.75 13.03
C HIS A 77 10.81 -0.50 12.54
N GLY A 78 11.26 0.12 11.44
CA GLY A 78 10.62 1.31 10.89
C GLY A 78 9.20 1.02 10.40
N SER A 79 8.21 1.48 11.15
CA SER A 79 6.78 1.59 10.77
C SER A 79 6.55 2.34 9.44
N ALA A 80 7.59 2.95 8.88
CA ALA A 80 7.61 3.47 7.52
C ALA A 80 7.23 2.40 6.47
N GLY A 81 7.57 1.13 6.69
CA GLY A 81 7.16 0.04 5.81
C GLY A 81 5.65 -0.21 5.82
N THR A 82 5.02 -0.26 7.01
CA THR A 82 3.59 -0.52 7.14
C THR A 82 2.75 0.66 6.65
N ALA A 83 3.13 1.90 6.96
CA ALA A 83 2.45 3.09 6.44
C ALA A 83 2.51 3.16 4.91
N THR A 84 3.64 2.78 4.30
CA THR A 84 3.79 2.73 2.84
C THR A 84 2.92 1.63 2.23
N VAL A 85 2.88 0.44 2.83
CA VAL A 85 2.01 -0.67 2.39
C VAL A 85 0.53 -0.29 2.50
N VAL A 86 0.13 0.33 3.62
CA VAL A 86 -1.24 0.83 3.83
C VAL A 86 -1.57 1.93 2.83
N TYR A 87 -0.66 2.89 2.61
CA TYR A 87 -0.85 3.96 1.62
C TYR A 87 -1.07 3.40 0.22
N TRP A 88 -0.22 2.47 -0.25
CA TRP A 88 -0.38 1.87 -1.57
C TRP A 88 -1.59 0.94 -1.66
N GLY A 89 -1.96 0.27 -0.57
CA GLY A 89 -3.21 -0.48 -0.46
C GLY A 89 -4.43 0.43 -0.63
N LEU A 90 -4.44 1.58 0.04
CA LEU A 90 -5.50 2.58 -0.07
C LEU A 90 -5.54 3.22 -1.47
N VAL A 91 -4.39 3.58 -2.03
CA VAL A 91 -4.30 4.10 -3.40
C VAL A 91 -4.81 3.08 -4.41
N GLY A 92 -4.42 1.80 -4.29
CA GLY A 92 -4.89 0.74 -5.15
C GLY A 92 -6.40 0.52 -5.03
N PHE A 93 -6.92 0.52 -3.80
CA PHE A 93 -8.36 0.41 -3.53
C PHE A 93 -9.15 1.58 -4.12
N ILE A 94 -8.73 2.82 -3.88
CA ILE A 94 -9.38 4.03 -4.40
C ILE A 94 -9.31 4.06 -5.93
N GLY A 95 -8.15 3.74 -6.50
CA GLY A 95 -7.96 3.65 -7.95
C GLY A 95 -8.87 2.58 -8.58
N GLY A 96 -8.99 1.41 -7.95
CA GLY A 96 -9.91 0.35 -8.37
C GLY A 96 -11.36 0.81 -8.34
N LYS A 97 -11.80 1.46 -7.26
CA LYS A 97 -13.16 2.03 -7.16
C LYS A 97 -13.41 3.12 -8.20
N ALA A 98 -12.42 3.94 -8.52
CA ALA A 98 -12.55 4.95 -9.57
C ALA A 98 -12.79 4.33 -10.95
N ILE A 99 -12.01 3.30 -11.29
CA ILE A 99 -12.15 2.55 -12.54
C ILE A 99 -13.54 1.89 -12.59
N GLU A 100 -13.96 1.22 -11.51
CA GLU A 100 -15.27 0.58 -11.40
C GLU A 100 -16.41 1.57 -11.66
N THR A 101 -16.38 2.75 -11.04
CA THR A 101 -17.40 3.78 -11.23
C THR A 101 -17.47 4.26 -12.68
N VAL A 102 -16.33 4.44 -13.34
CA VAL A 102 -16.29 4.85 -14.76
C VAL A 102 -16.85 3.75 -15.66
N ILE A 103 -16.47 2.50 -15.44
CA ILE A 103 -16.97 1.34 -16.21
C ILE A 103 -18.49 1.18 -16.01
N ALA A 104 -18.97 1.31 -14.77
CA ALA A 104 -20.40 1.25 -14.46
C ALA A 104 -21.17 2.36 -15.19
N GLY A 105 -20.63 3.58 -15.23
CA GLY A 105 -21.18 4.69 -16.00
C GLY A 105 -21.31 4.37 -17.49
N ILE A 106 -20.23 3.90 -18.13
CA ILE A 106 -20.22 3.51 -19.55
C ILE A 106 -21.25 2.41 -19.83
N SER A 107 -21.27 1.38 -18.98
CA SER A 107 -22.18 0.25 -19.11
C SER A 107 -23.64 0.68 -19.00
N ARG A 108 -23.93 1.62 -18.09
CA ARG A 108 -25.27 2.17 -17.93
C ARG A 108 -25.67 3.05 -19.10
N SER A 109 -24.78 3.91 -19.60
CA SER A 109 -25.03 4.70 -20.81
C SER A 109 -25.33 3.80 -22.01
N ALA A 110 -24.57 2.71 -22.20
CA ALA A 110 -24.84 1.73 -23.26
C ALA A 110 -26.25 1.13 -23.13
N SER A 111 -26.66 0.75 -21.92
CA SER A 111 -28.01 0.23 -21.67
C SER A 111 -29.11 1.26 -21.97
N THR A 112 -28.92 2.53 -21.62
CA THR A 112 -29.89 3.60 -21.88
C THR A 112 -30.01 3.90 -23.37
N THR A 113 -28.90 3.93 -24.12
CA THR A 113 -28.92 4.13 -25.57
C THR A 113 -29.63 2.99 -26.30
N SER A 114 -29.47 1.74 -25.84
CA SER A 114 -30.23 0.61 -26.38
C SER A 114 -31.73 0.69 -26.06
N ALA A 115 -32.10 1.12 -24.85
CA ALA A 115 -33.50 1.32 -24.49
C ALA A 115 -34.14 2.44 -25.33
N LEU A 116 -33.42 3.54 -25.57
CA LEU A 116 -33.82 4.62 -26.48
C LEU A 116 -34.08 4.15 -27.92
N SER A 117 -33.38 3.09 -28.35
CA SER A 117 -33.56 2.51 -29.68
C SER A 117 -34.80 1.60 -29.79
N GLY A 118 -35.63 1.52 -28.73
CA GLY A 118 -36.82 0.69 -28.69
C GLY A 118 -36.56 -0.80 -28.44
N LEU A 119 -35.33 -1.15 -28.02
CA LEU A 119 -34.98 -2.53 -27.69
C LEU A 119 -35.55 -2.94 -26.32
N SER A 120 -35.95 -4.20 -26.19
CA SER A 120 -36.48 -4.74 -24.93
C SER A 120 -35.50 -4.58 -23.75
N GLY A 121 -36.01 -4.53 -22.52
CA GLY A 121 -35.20 -4.38 -21.30
C GLY A 121 -34.09 -5.44 -21.13
N SER A 122 -34.32 -6.65 -21.65
CA SER A 122 -33.31 -7.73 -21.65
C SER A 122 -32.13 -7.45 -22.57
N VAL A 123 -32.40 -6.97 -23.78
CA VAL A 123 -31.35 -6.60 -24.76
C VAL A 123 -30.57 -5.39 -24.24
N ALA A 124 -31.26 -4.41 -23.64
CA ALA A 124 -30.61 -3.26 -23.04
C ALA A 124 -29.68 -3.63 -21.87
N GLY A 125 -30.12 -4.54 -21.01
CA GLY A 125 -29.28 -5.11 -19.94
C GLY A 125 -28.05 -5.82 -20.49
N PHE A 126 -28.22 -6.65 -21.53
CA PHE A 126 -27.12 -7.40 -22.15
C PHE A 126 -26.06 -6.48 -22.78
N MET A 127 -26.48 -5.42 -23.46
CA MET A 127 -25.55 -4.44 -24.05
C MET A 127 -24.71 -3.73 -22.99
N GLY A 128 -25.30 -3.44 -21.83
CA GLY A 128 -24.56 -2.89 -20.70
C GLY A 128 -23.54 -3.89 -20.13
N VAL A 129 -23.89 -5.16 -19.98
CA VAL A 129 -22.96 -6.21 -19.53
C VAL A 129 -21.81 -6.41 -20.54
N LEU A 130 -22.11 -6.39 -21.84
CA LEU A 130 -21.10 -6.52 -22.89
C LEU A 130 -20.11 -5.35 -22.87
N ALA A 131 -20.60 -4.11 -22.72
CA ALA A 131 -19.75 -2.94 -22.53
C ALA A 131 -18.85 -3.08 -21.29
N MET A 132 -19.38 -3.57 -20.17
CA MET A 132 -18.62 -3.81 -18.95
C MET A 132 -17.48 -4.81 -19.14
N ILE A 133 -17.77 -5.95 -19.79
CA ILE A 133 -16.76 -6.99 -20.08
C ILE A 133 -15.65 -6.44 -20.95
N LEU A 134 -15.98 -5.66 -21.99
CA LEU A 134 -14.99 -5.04 -22.87
C LEU A 134 -14.10 -4.06 -22.11
N CYS A 135 -14.67 -3.22 -21.26
CA CYS A 135 -13.92 -2.28 -20.45
C CYS A 135 -12.96 -2.98 -19.47
N TRP A 136 -13.43 -4.00 -18.73
CA TRP A 136 -12.57 -4.76 -17.82
C TRP A 136 -11.47 -5.52 -18.57
N SER A 137 -11.78 -6.09 -19.73
CA SER A 137 -10.80 -6.75 -20.59
C SER A 137 -9.71 -5.78 -21.06
N ALA A 138 -10.10 -4.55 -21.45
CA ALA A 138 -9.16 -3.50 -21.83
C ALA A 138 -8.25 -3.08 -20.66
N VAL A 139 -8.80 -2.95 -19.44
CA VAL A 139 -8.02 -2.66 -18.23
C VAL A 139 -7.03 -3.80 -17.94
N LEU A 140 -7.47 -5.04 -17.97
CA LEU A 140 -6.60 -6.21 -17.75
C LEU A 140 -5.48 -6.30 -18.79
N LEU A 141 -5.80 -6.08 -20.07
CA LEU A 141 -4.80 -6.05 -21.15
C LEU A 141 -3.80 -4.89 -20.97
N PHE A 142 -4.25 -3.71 -20.57
CA PHE A 142 -3.38 -2.57 -20.27
C PHE A 142 -2.43 -2.87 -19.10
N LEU A 143 -2.96 -3.43 -18.01
CA LEU A 143 -2.16 -3.82 -16.85
C LEU A 143 -1.18 -4.95 -17.17
N TRP A 144 -1.60 -5.93 -17.96
CA TRP A 144 -0.74 -7.03 -18.42
C TRP A 144 0.38 -6.52 -19.32
N ARG A 145 0.08 -5.66 -20.29
CA ARG A 145 1.09 -5.04 -21.16
C ARG A 145 2.07 -4.18 -20.38
N ARG A 146 1.59 -3.42 -19.39
CA ARG A 146 2.43 -2.55 -18.56
C ARG A 146 3.32 -3.34 -17.59
N SER A 147 2.81 -4.41 -16.99
CA SER A 147 3.59 -5.28 -16.10
C SER A 147 4.66 -6.06 -16.86
N PHE A 148 4.43 -6.38 -18.13
CA PHE A 148 5.42 -7.01 -19.01
C PHE A 148 6.57 -6.06 -19.40
N LEU A 149 6.29 -4.76 -19.55
CA LEU A 149 7.26 -3.77 -20.05
C LEU A 149 8.13 -3.12 -18.97
N HIS A 150 7.67 -3.06 -17.71
CA HIS A 150 8.42 -2.43 -16.63
C HIS A 150 8.49 -3.32 -15.39
N THR A 151 9.51 -4.19 -15.33
CA THR A 151 10.05 -4.72 -14.06
C THR A 151 11.02 -3.68 -13.50
N VAL A 152 10.54 -2.47 -13.20
CA VAL A 152 11.39 -1.41 -12.65
C VAL A 152 11.13 -1.32 -11.15
N ARG A 153 12.18 -1.65 -10.40
CA ARG A 153 12.34 -1.49 -8.96
C ARG A 153 12.50 0.00 -8.63
N SER A 154 11.51 0.84 -8.95
CA SER A 154 11.51 2.25 -8.58
C SER A 154 11.06 2.39 -7.12
N GLN A 155 11.88 3.05 -6.30
CA GLN A 155 11.54 3.38 -4.92
C GLN A 155 10.20 4.13 -4.86
N PRO A 156 9.26 3.74 -3.99
CA PRO A 156 7.91 4.27 -4.02
C PRO A 156 7.88 5.68 -3.44
N GLY A 157 7.97 6.69 -4.30
CA GLY A 157 7.56 8.04 -3.97
C GLY A 157 6.03 8.14 -3.87
N TYR A 158 5.53 9.08 -3.07
CA TYR A 158 4.10 9.39 -2.99
C TYR A 158 3.55 9.81 -4.36
N LEU A 159 2.28 9.49 -4.66
CA LEU A 159 1.64 9.96 -5.88
C LEU A 159 1.56 11.50 -5.90
N PRO A 160 1.80 12.14 -7.06
CA PRO A 160 1.67 13.58 -7.17
C PRO A 160 0.23 14.01 -6.87
N ARG A 161 0.06 15.17 -6.21
CA ARG A 161 -1.27 15.72 -5.87
C ARG A 161 -2.18 15.88 -7.10
N THR A 162 -1.61 16.12 -8.27
CA THR A 162 -2.35 16.21 -9.55
C THR A 162 -3.03 14.89 -9.92
N TRP A 163 -2.38 13.74 -9.68
CA TRP A 163 -2.98 12.42 -9.94
C TRP A 163 -4.09 12.08 -8.97
N LEU A 164 -3.95 12.46 -7.69
CA LEU A 164 -5.03 12.34 -6.71
C LEU A 164 -6.24 13.20 -7.10
N ALA A 165 -6.01 14.44 -7.53
CA ALA A 165 -7.08 15.30 -8.02
C ALA A 165 -7.78 14.73 -9.26
N MET A 166 -7.03 14.18 -10.22
CA MET A 166 -7.60 13.51 -11.39
C MET A 166 -8.45 12.29 -11.00
N LEU A 167 -8.01 11.49 -10.02
CA LEU A 167 -8.79 10.35 -9.50
C LEU A 167 -10.11 10.81 -8.87
N VAL A 168 -10.08 11.84 -8.03
CA VAL A 168 -11.28 12.39 -7.40
C VAL A 168 -12.25 12.94 -8.46
N ILE A 169 -11.74 13.70 -9.43
CA ILE A 169 -12.54 14.23 -10.54
C ILE A 169 -13.16 13.08 -11.35
N ALA A 170 -12.39 12.03 -11.67
CA ALA A 170 -12.90 10.87 -12.39
C ALA A 170 -14.01 10.14 -11.63
N ILE A 171 -13.89 10.01 -10.30
CA ILE A 171 -14.93 9.43 -9.44
C ILE A 171 -16.21 10.29 -9.48
N ILE A 172 -16.07 11.60 -9.34
CA ILE A 172 -17.22 12.52 -9.34
C ILE A 172 -17.93 12.49 -10.69
N ILE A 173 -17.19 12.63 -11.79
CA ILE A 173 -17.74 12.61 -13.14
C ILE A 173 -18.40 11.25 -13.43
N GLY A 174 -17.71 10.15 -13.13
CA GLY A 174 -18.25 8.80 -13.35
C GLY A 174 -19.54 8.56 -12.56
N SER A 175 -19.59 9.01 -11.30
CA SER A 175 -20.78 8.89 -10.45
C SER A 175 -21.95 9.72 -10.98
N ALA A 176 -21.66 10.95 -11.45
CA ALA A 176 -22.67 11.82 -12.05
C ALA A 176 -23.23 11.21 -13.35
N VAL A 177 -22.36 10.70 -14.23
CA VAL A 177 -22.77 10.02 -15.48
C VAL A 177 -23.62 8.79 -15.19
N ASN A 178 -23.20 7.95 -14.24
CA ASN A 178 -23.97 6.77 -13.84
C ASN A 178 -25.37 7.15 -13.33
N THR A 179 -25.45 8.16 -12.47
CA THR A 179 -26.72 8.63 -11.91
C THR A 179 -27.64 9.20 -13.00
N ALA A 180 -27.10 10.03 -13.90
CA ALA A 180 -27.85 10.58 -15.03
C ALA A 180 -28.35 9.48 -15.98
N ALA A 181 -27.52 8.48 -16.28
CA ALA A 181 -27.89 7.35 -17.12
C ALA A 181 -29.00 6.50 -16.50
N GLN A 182 -28.99 6.32 -15.17
CA GLN A 182 -30.06 5.62 -14.44
C GLN A 182 -31.38 6.38 -14.51
N ILE A 183 -31.36 7.69 -14.26
CA ILE A 183 -32.56 8.55 -14.33
C ILE A 183 -33.14 8.52 -15.75
N GLY A 184 -32.30 8.67 -16.77
CA GLY A 184 -32.74 8.58 -18.16
C GLY A 184 -33.39 7.24 -18.48
N HIS A 185 -32.75 6.11 -18.12
CA HIS A 185 -33.32 4.79 -18.35
C HIS A 185 -34.69 4.61 -17.66
N ALA A 186 -34.84 5.11 -16.44
CA ALA A 186 -36.09 5.03 -15.69
C ALA A 186 -37.22 5.87 -16.29
N GLN A 187 -36.90 6.99 -16.94
CA GLN A 187 -37.90 7.86 -17.58
C GLN A 187 -38.38 7.33 -18.94
N ILE A 188 -37.51 6.63 -19.67
CA ILE A 188 -37.77 6.23 -21.06
C ILE A 188 -38.43 4.84 -21.14
N SER A 189 -38.12 3.95 -20.20
CA SER A 189 -38.51 2.54 -20.30
C SER A 189 -39.75 2.22 -19.47
N ALA A 190 -40.55 1.27 -19.94
CA ALA A 190 -41.65 0.74 -19.13
C ALA A 190 -41.11 0.11 -17.83
N ALA A 191 -41.88 0.17 -16.73
CA ALA A 191 -41.43 -0.29 -15.41
C ALA A 191 -40.93 -1.75 -15.40
N THR A 192 -41.52 -2.62 -16.23
CA THR A 192 -41.10 -4.01 -16.43
C THR A 192 -39.74 -4.14 -17.13
N ASP A 193 -39.45 -3.25 -18.08
CA ASP A 193 -38.17 -3.21 -18.80
C ASP A 193 -37.05 -2.60 -17.94
N VAL A 194 -37.37 -1.64 -17.07
CA VAL A 194 -36.43 -1.13 -16.06
C VAL A 194 -36.05 -2.24 -15.08
N GLY A 195 -37.02 -3.01 -14.60
CA GLY A 195 -36.76 -4.10 -13.65
C GLY A 195 -35.85 -5.19 -14.24
N THR A 196 -36.11 -5.62 -15.47
CA THR A 196 -35.30 -6.64 -16.14
C THR A 196 -33.89 -6.15 -16.47
N SER A 197 -33.72 -4.91 -16.93
CA SER A 197 -32.39 -4.36 -17.23
C SER A 197 -31.54 -4.17 -15.96
N VAL A 198 -32.16 -3.75 -14.85
CA VAL A 198 -31.49 -3.63 -13.54
C VAL A 198 -31.03 -5.00 -13.04
N LEU A 199 -31.85 -6.05 -13.17
CA LEU A 199 -31.49 -7.41 -12.79
C LEU A 199 -30.28 -7.91 -13.58
N TRP A 200 -30.30 -7.78 -14.91
CA TRP A 200 -29.18 -8.19 -15.77
C TRP A 200 -27.89 -7.45 -15.45
N LEU A 201 -27.97 -6.14 -15.23
CA LEU A 201 -26.82 -5.33 -14.85
C LEU A 201 -26.30 -5.69 -13.45
N GLY A 202 -27.18 -5.98 -12.49
CA GLY A 202 -26.79 -6.40 -11.14
C GLY A 202 -26.08 -7.75 -11.13
N ILE A 203 -26.68 -8.76 -11.77
CA ILE A 203 -26.11 -10.11 -11.89
C ILE A 203 -24.81 -10.07 -12.69
N GLY A 204 -24.80 -9.36 -13.83
CA GLY A 204 -23.62 -9.18 -14.66
C GLY A 204 -22.48 -8.49 -13.91
N ASN A 205 -22.77 -7.45 -13.12
CA ASN A 205 -21.76 -6.76 -12.33
C ASN A 205 -21.16 -7.69 -11.27
N ALA A 206 -21.99 -8.41 -10.53
CA ALA A 206 -21.52 -9.38 -9.55
C ALA A 206 -20.60 -10.45 -10.20
N ALA A 207 -21.02 -11.03 -11.33
CA ALA A 207 -20.25 -12.05 -12.03
C ALA A 207 -18.89 -11.51 -12.53
N VAL A 208 -18.88 -10.30 -13.11
CA VAL A 208 -17.64 -9.66 -13.58
C VAL A 208 -16.72 -9.31 -12.43
N GLN A 209 -17.23 -8.82 -11.30
CA GLN A 209 -16.41 -8.51 -10.13
C GLN A 209 -15.73 -9.76 -9.55
N VAL A 210 -16.46 -10.88 -9.45
CA VAL A 210 -15.88 -12.15 -9.03
C VAL A 210 -14.77 -12.58 -10.01
N GLY A 211 -15.01 -12.50 -11.32
CA GLY A 211 -14.01 -12.83 -12.34
C GLY A 211 -12.76 -11.96 -12.26
N VAL A 212 -12.91 -10.65 -12.15
CA VAL A 212 -11.80 -9.70 -11.99
C VAL A 212 -11.00 -9.98 -10.72
N PHE A 213 -11.68 -10.30 -9.61
CA PHE A 213 -11.02 -10.61 -8.35
C PHE A 213 -10.20 -11.90 -8.44
N VAL A 214 -10.76 -12.96 -9.03
CA VAL A 214 -10.07 -14.24 -9.26
C VAL A 214 -8.85 -14.07 -10.17
N LEU A 215 -9.00 -13.35 -11.29
CA LEU A 215 -7.90 -13.06 -12.21
C LEU A 215 -6.82 -12.18 -11.56
N GLY A 216 -7.24 -11.18 -10.78
CA GLY A 216 -6.33 -10.30 -10.04
C GLY A 216 -5.51 -11.07 -9.00
N LEU A 217 -6.16 -11.98 -8.25
CA LEU A 217 -5.47 -12.89 -7.32
C LEU A 217 -4.49 -13.82 -8.06
N GLY A 218 -4.89 -14.39 -9.19
CA GLY A 218 -4.02 -15.23 -10.01
C GLY A 218 -2.77 -14.47 -10.48
N LEU A 219 -2.93 -13.23 -10.94
CA LEU A 219 -1.82 -12.37 -11.35
C LEU A 219 -0.89 -12.04 -10.17
N LEU A 220 -1.45 -11.73 -9.00
CA LEU A 220 -0.69 -11.48 -7.77
C LEU A 220 0.15 -12.69 -7.36
N VAL A 221 -0.42 -13.89 -7.41
CA VAL A 221 0.30 -15.14 -7.11
C VAL A 221 1.47 -15.34 -8.08
N VAL A 222 1.25 -15.12 -9.39
CA VAL A 222 2.31 -15.24 -10.41
C VAL A 222 3.43 -14.22 -10.19
N ILE A 223 3.09 -12.98 -9.84
CA ILE A 223 4.07 -11.93 -9.55
C ILE A 223 4.83 -12.25 -8.26
N ALA A 224 4.14 -12.70 -7.21
CA ALA A 224 4.74 -13.07 -5.94
C ALA A 224 5.74 -14.24 -6.10
N GLN A 225 5.38 -15.26 -6.89
CA GLN A 225 6.28 -16.37 -7.20
C GLN A 225 7.53 -15.93 -7.95
N LYS A 226 7.43 -14.95 -8.86
CA LYS A 226 8.61 -14.39 -9.57
C LYS A 226 9.51 -13.54 -8.68
N SER A 227 8.99 -13.02 -7.57
CA SER A 227 9.72 -12.10 -6.68
C SER A 227 10.51 -12.77 -5.56
N GLN A 228 10.31 -14.07 -5.33
CA GLN A 228 11.09 -14.82 -4.34
C GLN A 228 12.54 -14.96 -4.83
N PRO A 229 13.54 -14.51 -4.04
CA PRO A 229 14.94 -14.68 -4.41
C PRO A 229 15.24 -16.18 -4.49
N ARG A 230 15.84 -16.61 -5.62
CA ARG A 230 16.33 -17.99 -5.74
C ARG A 230 17.37 -18.20 -4.66
N VAL A 231 17.01 -18.93 -3.61
CA VAL A 231 17.96 -19.43 -2.63
C VAL A 231 18.90 -20.34 -3.41
N SER A 232 20.13 -19.89 -3.57
CA SER A 232 21.18 -20.68 -4.23
C SER A 232 21.54 -21.82 -3.26
N PRO A 233 21.57 -23.09 -3.72
CA PRO A 233 22.04 -24.19 -2.89
C PRO A 233 23.53 -24.06 -2.56
#